data_AF-A0A6P0Z0Z5-F1
#
_entry.id   AF-A0A6P0Z0Z5-F1
#
_cell.length_a   1.000
_cell.length_b   1.000
_cell.length_c   1.000
_cell.angle_alpha   90.00
_cell.angle_beta   90.00
_cell.angle_gamma   90.00
#
_symmetry.space_group_name_H-M   'P 1'
#
loop_
_entity.id
_entity.type
_entity.pdbx_description
1 polymer ?
#
loop_
_entity_poly.entity_id
_entity_poly.type
_entity_poly.pdbx_seq_one_letter_code
_entity_poly.pdbx_strand_id
1 'polypeptide(L)'
;MLNPRRTPLAWFNLTYQKRRIITSLAGVSFAVLLMFMFTGFQNGMYDSQVQLIRLLNGEIIIANKLKYIMFVPEQFARRRLYQALAFEGVEAAYPLYTTNGNWKNPVTKAVRPLRVLAFNPQDPVLPLPGVIENSEALKLPRTALIDIKARAEVGPKQAGIVTELSQQQIRLVGTFSLGTDFAAGNGNVIISDQNFLRYFANLGPEEDSRTLNTVDIGLLKVAPDADVEALVKVLRQHLPKDVAVMTKEEFAQLELTYWRENTNIGFIFSLLASMSFIVGVVLVYQILYTDVADHWVQYATLKAMGYSNRYLLTVVLQEAIILSFLGFVPGLIASIGLYNLTAKATGLLMQMTVGRAIQIQVTTFVMCLISGVIAIRKVQSADPAEVFG
;
A
#
# COMPACT_ATOMS: atom_id res chain seq x y z
N MET A 1 -28.06 -14.07 19.71
CA MET A 1 -28.27 -15.36 20.42
C MET A 1 -29.30 -16.16 19.64
N LEU A 2 -28.89 -17.27 19.02
CA LEU A 2 -29.73 -18.14 18.20
C LEU A 2 -30.53 -19.07 19.13
N ASN A 3 -31.86 -19.02 19.06
CA ASN A 3 -32.73 -19.89 19.85
C ASN A 3 -32.82 -21.28 19.17
N PRO A 4 -32.32 -22.37 19.77
CA PRO A 4 -32.07 -23.66 19.08
C PRO A 4 -33.33 -24.49 18.75
N ARG A 5 -34.54 -23.91 18.81
CA ARG A 5 -35.82 -24.59 18.55
C ARG A 5 -36.58 -24.07 17.32
N ARG A 6 -35.95 -23.25 16.46
CA ARG A 6 -36.56 -22.81 15.20
C ARG A 6 -35.75 -23.34 14.03
N THR A 7 -36.43 -23.89 13.03
CA THR A 7 -35.81 -24.30 11.77
C THR A 7 -35.05 -23.10 11.18
N PRO A 8 -33.78 -23.28 10.74
CA PRO A 8 -32.97 -22.20 10.20
C PRO A 8 -33.45 -21.81 8.79
N LEU A 9 -34.60 -21.14 8.73
CA LEU A 9 -35.33 -20.80 7.51
C LEU A 9 -34.42 -20.06 6.51
N ALA A 10 -33.66 -19.07 6.99
CA ALA A 10 -32.72 -18.29 6.18
C ALA A 10 -31.66 -19.16 5.48
N TRP A 11 -31.11 -20.15 6.18
CA TRP A 11 -30.11 -21.06 5.59
C TRP A 11 -30.77 -21.94 4.52
N PHE A 12 -31.96 -22.45 4.79
CA PHE A 12 -32.67 -23.30 3.85
C PHE A 12 -33.17 -22.53 2.63
N ASN A 13 -33.69 -21.31 2.79
CA ASN A 13 -34.09 -20.43 1.68
C ASN A 13 -32.92 -20.21 0.72
N LEU A 14 -31.74 -19.86 1.25
CA LEU A 14 -30.54 -19.68 0.45
C LEU A 14 -30.05 -20.98 -0.21
N THR A 15 -30.02 -22.10 0.53
CA THR A 15 -29.38 -23.34 0.03
C THR A 15 -30.28 -24.25 -0.80
N TYR A 16 -31.60 -24.03 -0.77
CA TYR A 16 -32.57 -24.84 -1.53
C TYR A 16 -32.32 -24.77 -3.04
N GLN A 17 -32.01 -23.57 -3.56
CA GLN A 17 -31.68 -23.38 -4.97
C GLN A 17 -30.18 -23.20 -5.21
N LYS A 18 -29.47 -24.32 -5.47
CA LYS A 18 -28.01 -24.35 -5.66
C LYS A 18 -27.48 -23.35 -6.71
N ARG A 19 -28.21 -23.11 -7.80
CA ARG A 19 -27.79 -22.13 -8.82
C ARG A 19 -27.88 -20.70 -8.29
N ARG A 20 -28.90 -20.41 -7.50
CA ARG A 20 -29.17 -19.08 -6.96
C ARG A 20 -28.17 -18.68 -5.89
N ILE A 21 -27.82 -19.59 -4.98
CA ILE A 21 -26.80 -19.28 -3.98
C ILE A 21 -25.46 -19.00 -4.65
N ILE A 22 -25.10 -19.72 -5.71
CA ILE A 22 -23.87 -19.46 -6.47
C ILE A 22 -23.89 -18.08 -7.10
N THR A 23 -24.99 -17.68 -7.78
CA THR A 23 -25.08 -16.34 -8.40
C THR A 23 -25.10 -15.23 -7.35
N SER A 24 -25.75 -15.47 -6.20
CA SER A 24 -25.79 -14.53 -5.08
C SER A 24 -24.42 -14.32 -4.46
N LEU A 25 -23.71 -15.42 -4.20
CA LEU A 25 -22.33 -15.38 -3.71
C LEU A 25 -21.42 -14.70 -4.71
N ALA A 26 -21.52 -15.02 -6.00
CA ALA A 26 -20.73 -14.37 -7.04
C ALA A 26 -20.94 -12.85 -7.09
N GLY A 27 -22.19 -12.38 -6.97
CA GLY A 27 -22.52 -10.96 -6.90
C GLY A 27 -21.90 -10.25 -5.69
N VAL A 28 -22.03 -10.83 -4.50
CA VAL A 28 -21.40 -10.29 -3.28
C VAL A 28 -19.87 -10.33 -3.39
N SER A 29 -19.31 -11.44 -3.87
CA SER A 29 -17.86 -11.62 -4.07
C SER A 29 -17.28 -10.58 -5.00
N PHE A 30 -18.01 -10.26 -6.08
CA PHE A 30 -17.59 -9.26 -7.05
C PHE A 30 -17.58 -7.85 -6.44
N ALA A 31 -18.61 -7.49 -5.67
CA ALA A 31 -18.63 -6.22 -4.95
C ALA A 31 -17.48 -6.12 -3.93
N VAL A 32 -17.24 -7.20 -3.18
CA VAL A 32 -16.11 -7.32 -2.24
C VAL A 32 -14.78 -7.14 -2.96
N LEU A 33 -14.59 -7.81 -4.10
CA LEU A 33 -13.39 -7.70 -4.93
C LEU A 33 -13.16 -6.26 -5.39
N LEU A 34 -14.18 -5.58 -5.90
CA LEU A 34 -14.03 -4.21 -6.36
C LEU A 34 -13.65 -3.26 -5.21
N MET A 35 -14.29 -3.41 -4.04
CA MET A 35 -13.93 -2.63 -2.84
C MET A 35 -12.48 -2.89 -2.41
N PHE A 36 -12.04 -4.16 -2.43
CA PHE A 36 -10.64 -4.51 -2.19
C PHE A 36 -9.71 -3.90 -3.24
N MET A 37 -10.03 -3.96 -4.53
CA MET A 37 -9.15 -3.44 -5.56
C MET A 37 -8.97 -1.93 -5.42
N PHE A 38 -10.06 -1.15 -5.28
CA PHE A 38 -9.95 0.30 -5.18
C PHE A 38 -9.25 0.76 -3.90
N THR A 39 -9.63 0.20 -2.75
CA THR A 39 -8.98 0.51 -1.47
C THR A 39 -7.53 0.00 -1.44
N GLY A 40 -7.28 -1.15 -2.07
CA GLY A 40 -5.97 -1.76 -2.18
C GLY A 40 -4.99 -0.94 -3.00
N PHE A 41 -5.44 -0.41 -4.15
CA PHE A 41 -4.63 0.48 -4.98
C PHE A 41 -4.28 1.76 -4.22
N GLN A 42 -5.27 2.41 -3.59
CA GLN A 42 -5.05 3.59 -2.77
C GLN A 42 -4.00 3.34 -1.68
N ASN A 43 -4.17 2.24 -0.94
CA ASN A 43 -3.25 1.84 0.10
C ASN A 43 -1.85 1.51 -0.44
N GLY A 44 -1.76 0.77 -1.54
CA GLY A 44 -0.49 0.43 -2.16
C GLY A 44 0.25 1.67 -2.67
N MET A 45 -0.47 2.67 -3.18
CA MET A 45 0.12 3.95 -3.57
C MET A 45 0.72 4.70 -2.38
N TYR A 46 0.04 4.73 -1.22
CA TYR A 46 0.55 5.39 -0.02
C TYR A 46 1.65 4.59 0.71
N ASP A 47 1.45 3.30 0.92
CA ASP A 47 2.43 2.43 1.60
C ASP A 47 3.76 2.40 0.85
N SER A 48 3.73 2.44 -0.48
CA SER A 48 4.95 2.44 -1.30
C SER A 48 5.78 3.70 -1.08
N GLN A 49 5.17 4.87 -0.86
CA GLN A 49 5.93 6.12 -0.67
C GLN A 49 6.79 6.11 0.58
N VAL A 50 6.30 5.47 1.64
CA VAL A 50 7.02 5.38 2.93
C VAL A 50 7.84 4.11 3.07
N GLN A 51 7.81 3.21 2.09
CA GLN A 51 8.47 1.92 2.21
C GLN A 51 9.99 2.07 2.36
N LEU A 52 10.62 2.94 1.56
CA LEU A 52 12.05 3.21 1.70
C LEU A 52 12.35 3.74 3.09
N ILE A 53 11.63 4.78 3.54
CA ILE A 53 11.80 5.39 4.87
C ILE A 53 11.75 4.33 5.98
N ARG A 54 10.75 3.44 5.94
CA ARG A 54 10.57 2.37 6.95
C ARG A 54 11.71 1.36 6.98
N LEU A 55 12.33 1.08 5.84
CA LEU A 55 13.43 0.12 5.71
C LEU A 55 14.81 0.72 6.02
N LEU A 56 14.92 2.04 6.13
CA LEU A 56 16.18 2.69 6.53
C LEU A 56 16.55 2.36 7.97
N ASN A 57 17.83 2.09 8.19
CA ASN A 57 18.39 1.82 9.51
C ASN A 57 18.76 3.13 10.22
N GLY A 58 17.77 3.68 10.88
CA GLY A 58 17.88 4.83 11.77
C GLY A 58 16.52 5.11 12.42
N GLU A 59 16.56 5.62 13.64
CA GLU A 59 15.39 6.02 14.41
C GLU A 59 15.06 7.51 14.20
N ILE A 60 16.09 8.30 13.88
CA ILE A 60 15.99 9.75 13.65
C ILE A 60 16.49 10.07 12.24
N ILE A 61 15.77 10.96 11.56
CA ILE A 61 16.08 11.48 10.23
C ILE A 61 16.46 12.96 10.36
N ILE A 62 17.60 13.31 9.77
CA ILE A 62 18.03 14.69 9.53
C ILE A 62 17.89 14.97 8.04
N ALA A 63 17.21 16.06 7.69
CA ALA A 63 17.06 16.52 6.32
C ALA A 63 17.25 18.04 6.25
N ASN A 64 17.45 18.59 5.04
CA ASN A 64 17.33 20.03 4.84
C ASN A 64 15.92 20.48 5.25
N LYS A 65 15.79 21.62 5.94
CA LYS A 65 14.50 22.16 6.39
C LYS A 65 13.49 22.41 5.25
N LEU A 66 13.96 22.68 4.05
CA LEU A 66 13.14 22.89 2.85
C LEU A 66 12.61 21.57 2.25
N LYS A 67 13.09 20.41 2.72
CA LYS A 67 12.69 19.09 2.23
C LYS A 67 11.36 18.66 2.88
N TYR A 68 10.26 18.84 2.16
CA TYR A 68 8.91 18.42 2.58
C TYR A 68 8.50 17.01 2.14
N ILE A 69 9.29 16.37 1.28
CA ILE A 69 9.26 14.94 0.94
C ILE A 69 10.67 14.46 0.64
N MET A 70 10.94 13.16 0.75
CA MET A 70 12.25 12.54 0.54
C MET A 70 12.97 13.00 -0.74
N PHE A 71 12.20 13.32 -1.78
CA PHE A 71 12.65 13.52 -3.15
C PHE A 71 12.87 14.96 -3.59
N VAL A 72 12.53 15.94 -2.76
CA VAL A 72 12.92 17.33 -3.02
C VAL A 72 14.45 17.39 -3.04
N PRO A 73 15.11 17.91 -4.09
CA PRO A 73 16.56 17.82 -4.28
C PRO A 73 17.37 18.78 -3.38
N GLU A 74 16.85 19.06 -2.20
CA GLU A 74 17.47 19.91 -1.19
C GLU A 74 18.45 19.11 -0.34
N GLN A 75 19.69 19.58 -0.30
CA GLN A 75 20.81 18.95 0.40
C GLN A 75 21.19 19.77 1.64
N PHE A 76 21.85 19.16 2.61
CA PHE A 76 22.41 19.87 3.77
C PHE A 76 23.86 19.49 4.01
N ALA A 77 24.61 20.31 4.75
CA ALA A 77 26.03 20.06 5.01
C ALA A 77 26.23 18.76 5.81
N ARG A 78 27.09 17.85 5.33
CA ARG A 78 27.44 16.58 5.99
C ARG A 78 27.94 16.79 7.42
N ARG A 79 28.56 17.95 7.71
CA ARG A 79 28.99 18.35 9.05
C ARG A 79 27.88 18.25 10.10
N ARG A 80 26.61 18.41 9.73
CA ARG A 80 25.48 18.27 10.66
C ARG A 80 25.37 16.86 11.24
N LEU A 81 25.73 15.82 10.47
CA LEU A 81 25.77 14.45 10.97
C LEU A 81 26.87 14.25 12.02
N TYR A 82 28.07 14.82 11.79
CA TYR A 82 29.14 14.78 12.78
C TYR A 82 28.82 15.58 14.04
N GLN A 83 28.06 16.68 13.93
CA GLN A 83 27.55 17.40 15.08
C GLN A 83 26.54 16.57 15.87
N ALA A 84 25.66 15.83 15.19
CA ALA A 84 24.69 14.94 15.83
C ALA A 84 25.36 13.77 16.57
N LEU A 85 26.49 13.24 16.06
CA LEU A 85 27.29 12.21 16.73
C LEU A 85 27.87 12.65 18.09
N ALA A 86 27.96 13.96 18.36
CA ALA A 86 28.46 14.46 19.64
C ALA A 86 27.43 14.37 20.77
N PHE A 87 26.17 14.03 20.47
CA PHE A 87 25.11 13.91 21.47
C PHE A 87 25.08 12.50 22.06
N GLU A 88 24.97 12.43 23.38
CA GLU A 88 24.79 11.16 24.10
C GLU A 88 23.52 10.45 23.62
N GLY A 89 23.62 9.14 23.40
CA GLY A 89 22.54 8.31 22.85
C GLY A 89 22.55 8.16 21.33
N VAL A 90 23.34 8.95 20.58
CA VAL A 90 23.56 8.74 19.14
C VAL A 90 24.74 7.77 18.95
N GLU A 91 24.47 6.57 18.43
CA GLU A 91 25.47 5.51 18.20
C GLU A 91 26.20 5.70 16.87
N ALA A 92 25.46 6.04 15.82
CA ALA A 92 26.00 6.21 14.48
C ALA A 92 25.20 7.23 13.66
N ALA A 93 25.83 7.79 12.65
CA ALA A 93 25.19 8.72 11.73
C ALA A 93 25.59 8.38 10.29
N TYR A 94 24.61 7.99 9.47
CA TYR A 94 24.84 7.51 8.11
C TYR A 94 24.33 8.51 7.07
N PRO A 95 25.16 8.93 6.10
CA PRO A 95 24.72 9.72 4.98
C PRO A 95 24.06 8.84 3.91
N LEU A 96 22.86 9.23 3.47
CA LEU A 96 22.19 8.67 2.32
C LEU A 96 22.10 9.74 1.23
N TYR A 97 22.59 9.38 0.04
CA TYR A 97 22.53 10.20 -1.16
C TYR A 97 21.47 9.63 -2.10
N THR A 98 20.68 10.52 -2.71
CA THR A 98 19.66 10.15 -3.68
C THR A 98 19.65 11.11 -4.87
N THR A 99 19.44 10.55 -6.06
CA THR A 99 19.25 11.30 -7.30
C THR A 99 18.50 10.45 -8.33
N ASN A 100 18.13 11.05 -9.46
CA ASN A 100 17.66 10.33 -10.61
C ASN A 100 18.79 10.07 -11.60
N GLY A 101 18.90 8.83 -12.07
CA GLY A 101 19.89 8.41 -13.05
C GLY A 101 19.23 7.86 -14.31
N ASN A 102 19.75 8.24 -15.48
CA ASN A 102 19.25 7.75 -16.76
C ASN A 102 19.79 6.33 -17.02
N TRP A 103 18.95 5.32 -16.80
CA TRP A 103 19.29 3.93 -17.01
C TRP A 103 19.01 3.49 -18.44
N LYS A 104 20.00 2.90 -19.09
CA LYS A 104 19.82 2.33 -20.43
C LYS A 104 19.49 0.85 -20.32
N ASN A 105 18.43 0.42 -20.98
CA ASN A 105 18.12 -1.00 -21.12
C ASN A 105 19.21 -1.67 -21.98
N PRO A 106 19.90 -2.73 -21.50
CA PRO A 106 20.99 -3.35 -22.24
C PRO A 106 20.55 -4.04 -23.54
N VAL A 107 19.27 -4.43 -23.64
CA VAL A 107 18.69 -5.12 -24.80
C VAL A 107 18.05 -4.11 -25.76
N THR A 108 17.05 -3.36 -25.30
CA THR A 108 16.26 -2.47 -26.17
C THR A 108 16.91 -1.11 -26.40
N LYS A 109 17.96 -0.78 -25.63
CA LYS A 109 18.63 0.53 -25.61
C LYS A 109 17.75 1.71 -25.20
N ALA A 110 16.48 1.46 -24.84
CA ALA A 110 15.59 2.48 -24.31
C ALA A 110 16.13 3.04 -22.98
N VAL A 111 16.02 4.35 -22.80
CA VAL A 111 16.45 5.02 -21.57
C VAL A 111 15.24 5.26 -20.67
N ARG A 112 15.37 4.90 -19.39
CA ARG A 112 14.36 5.14 -18.35
C ARG A 112 15.03 5.71 -17.11
N PRO A 113 14.45 6.73 -16.47
CA PRO A 113 14.98 7.23 -15.21
C PRO A 113 14.76 6.19 -14.10
N LEU A 114 15.78 5.97 -13.28
CA LEU A 114 15.73 5.18 -12.04
C LEU A 114 16.17 6.03 -10.87
N ARG A 115 15.59 5.77 -9.69
CA ARG A 115 16.09 6.32 -8.44
C ARG A 115 17.41 5.64 -8.10
N VAL A 116 18.45 6.45 -7.98
CA VAL A 116 19.75 6.03 -7.49
C VAL A 116 19.80 6.33 -5.99
N LEU A 117 20.12 5.31 -5.22
CA LEU A 117 20.45 5.39 -3.80
C LEU A 117 21.94 5.12 -3.65
N ALA A 118 22.64 5.97 -2.91
CA ALA A 118 24.04 5.75 -2.62
C ALA A 118 24.37 5.99 -1.16
N PHE A 119 25.26 5.16 -0.65
CA PHE A 119 25.79 5.21 0.71
C PHE A 119 27.11 4.42 0.74
N ASN A 120 27.87 4.55 1.82
CA ASN A 120 29.06 3.73 2.02
C ASN A 120 28.63 2.27 2.25
N PRO A 121 29.08 1.28 1.43
CA PRO A 121 28.67 -0.12 1.58
C PRO A 121 29.03 -0.77 2.93
N GLN A 122 29.90 -0.15 3.73
CA GLN A 122 30.24 -0.60 5.09
C GLN A 122 29.20 -0.16 6.12
N ASP A 123 28.43 0.89 5.82
CA ASP A 123 27.41 1.41 6.71
C ASP A 123 26.11 0.62 6.49
N PRO A 124 25.44 0.13 7.55
CA PRO A 124 24.22 -0.66 7.44
C PRO A 124 22.99 0.21 7.15
N VAL A 125 23.05 1.13 6.18
CA VAL A 125 22.01 2.13 5.85
C VAL A 125 20.68 1.48 5.47
N LEU A 126 20.76 0.45 4.64
CA LEU A 126 19.61 -0.28 4.12
C LEU A 126 19.87 -1.78 4.27
N PRO A 127 19.57 -2.38 5.44
CA PRO A 127 19.93 -3.76 5.80
C PRO A 127 19.00 -4.78 5.13
N LEU A 128 18.93 -4.76 3.80
CA LEU A 128 18.21 -5.74 3.00
C LEU A 128 19.14 -6.92 2.67
N PRO A 129 18.63 -8.18 2.61
CA PRO A 129 19.48 -9.36 2.36
C PRO A 129 20.39 -9.22 1.14
N GLY A 130 19.84 -8.86 -0.02
CA GLY A 130 20.63 -8.67 -1.25
C GLY A 130 21.60 -7.49 -1.24
N VAL A 131 21.43 -6.52 -0.34
CA VAL A 131 22.39 -5.42 -0.14
C VAL A 131 23.55 -5.88 0.73
N ILE A 132 23.26 -6.58 1.83
CA ILE A 132 24.27 -7.11 2.75
C ILE A 132 25.15 -8.14 2.05
N GLU A 133 24.54 -9.09 1.32
CA GLU A 133 25.24 -10.15 0.58
C GLU A 133 26.21 -9.60 -0.48
N ASN A 134 25.88 -8.47 -1.09
CA ASN A 134 26.67 -7.88 -2.18
C ASN A 134 27.46 -6.63 -1.77
N SER A 135 27.57 -6.35 -0.47
CA SER A 135 28.22 -5.16 0.09
C SER A 135 29.68 -5.01 -0.36
N GLU A 136 30.47 -6.09 -0.31
CA GLU A 136 31.86 -6.10 -0.78
C GLU A 136 31.99 -5.84 -2.29
N ALA A 137 31.12 -6.46 -3.09
CA ALA A 137 31.12 -6.27 -4.54
C ALA A 137 30.73 -4.84 -4.93
N LEU A 138 29.89 -4.18 -4.14
CA LEU A 138 29.44 -2.80 -4.35
C LEU A 138 30.55 -1.76 -4.15
N LYS A 139 31.61 -2.10 -3.40
CA LYS A 139 32.80 -1.24 -3.20
C LYS A 139 33.62 -1.06 -4.48
N LEU A 140 33.49 -1.99 -5.43
CA LEU A 140 34.25 -1.95 -6.67
C LEU A 140 33.81 -0.76 -7.56
N PRO A 141 34.70 -0.24 -8.43
CA PRO A 141 34.32 0.81 -9.37
C PRO A 141 33.26 0.34 -10.37
N ARG A 142 32.31 1.22 -10.70
CA ARG A 142 31.27 1.02 -11.72
C ARG A 142 30.39 -0.21 -11.47
N THR A 143 30.04 -0.44 -10.22
CA THR A 143 29.14 -1.53 -9.83
C THR A 143 27.85 -1.00 -9.23
N ALA A 144 26.77 -1.74 -9.46
CA ALA A 144 25.43 -1.44 -8.96
C ALA A 144 24.68 -2.71 -8.54
N LEU A 145 23.72 -2.52 -7.64
CA LEU A 145 22.62 -3.44 -7.42
C LEU A 145 21.37 -2.87 -8.07
N ILE A 146 20.54 -3.74 -8.64
CA ILE A 146 19.24 -3.34 -9.22
C ILE A 146 18.09 -3.99 -8.47
N ASP A 147 17.01 -3.23 -8.31
CA ASP A 147 15.80 -3.73 -7.68
C ASP A 147 15.11 -4.78 -8.56
N ILE A 148 14.88 -5.97 -8.02
CA ILE A 148 14.18 -7.06 -8.71
C ILE A 148 12.74 -6.69 -9.08
N LYS A 149 12.13 -5.76 -8.34
CA LYS A 149 10.77 -5.24 -8.58
C LYS A 149 10.75 -4.03 -9.53
N ALA A 150 11.88 -3.59 -10.06
CA ALA A 150 11.91 -2.57 -11.10
C ALA A 150 11.14 -3.06 -12.34
N ARG A 151 10.50 -2.13 -13.06
CA ARG A 151 9.61 -2.46 -14.18
C ARG A 151 10.34 -3.21 -15.31
N ALA A 152 9.59 -3.90 -16.17
CA ALA A 152 10.20 -4.72 -17.23
C ALA A 152 11.00 -3.89 -18.25
N GLU A 153 10.66 -2.61 -18.44
CA GLU A 153 11.30 -1.71 -19.40
C GLU A 153 12.77 -1.40 -19.06
N VAL A 154 13.20 -1.64 -17.82
CA VAL A 154 14.61 -1.45 -17.40
C VAL A 154 15.54 -2.55 -17.94
N GLY A 155 14.96 -3.66 -18.40
CA GLY A 155 15.68 -4.80 -18.95
C GLY A 155 15.98 -5.91 -17.94
N PRO A 156 16.86 -6.86 -18.31
CA PRO A 156 17.24 -8.00 -17.47
C PRO A 156 17.97 -7.54 -16.19
N LYS A 157 17.65 -8.20 -15.07
CA LYS A 157 18.09 -7.85 -13.71
C LYS A 157 18.90 -8.99 -13.07
N GLN A 158 20.05 -9.28 -13.66
CA GLN A 158 20.93 -10.38 -13.24
C GLN A 158 22.35 -9.86 -13.03
N ALA A 159 23.07 -10.47 -12.10
CA ALA A 159 24.48 -10.18 -11.90
C ALA A 159 25.29 -10.50 -13.18
N GLY A 160 26.34 -9.72 -13.43
CA GLY A 160 27.21 -9.84 -14.61
C GLY A 160 26.77 -8.98 -15.81
N ILE A 161 25.54 -8.48 -15.82
CA ILE A 161 25.07 -7.61 -16.91
C ILE A 161 25.80 -6.26 -16.85
N VAL A 162 26.26 -5.80 -18.01
CA VAL A 162 26.86 -4.47 -18.20
C VAL A 162 25.90 -3.62 -19.01
N THR A 163 25.63 -2.41 -18.53
CA THR A 163 24.81 -1.41 -19.23
C THR A 163 25.32 0.00 -18.95
N GLU A 164 24.52 1.03 -19.21
CA GLU A 164 24.85 2.43 -18.96
C GLU A 164 23.92 3.07 -17.91
N LEU A 165 24.52 3.79 -16.97
CA LEU A 165 23.87 4.72 -16.07
C LEU A 165 24.40 6.12 -16.37
N SER A 166 23.51 7.05 -16.73
CA SER A 166 23.86 8.43 -17.10
C SER A 166 24.96 8.48 -18.17
N GLN A 167 24.80 7.68 -19.23
CA GLN A 167 25.74 7.54 -20.37
C GLN A 167 27.11 6.94 -20.03
N GLN A 168 27.32 6.49 -18.81
CA GLN A 168 28.56 5.85 -18.38
C GLN A 168 28.33 4.37 -18.08
N GLN A 169 29.29 3.51 -18.43
CA GLN A 169 29.18 2.08 -18.21
C GLN A 169 29.05 1.72 -16.72
N ILE A 170 28.17 0.77 -16.40
CA ILE A 170 27.94 0.21 -15.07
C ILE A 170 27.67 -1.29 -15.17
N ARG A 171 28.13 -2.05 -14.18
CA ARG A 171 27.96 -3.50 -14.08
C ARG A 171 27.08 -3.87 -12.90
N LEU A 172 26.10 -4.72 -13.13
CA LEU A 172 25.27 -5.31 -12.09
C LEU A 172 26.04 -6.40 -11.35
N VAL A 173 26.14 -6.28 -10.03
CA VAL A 173 26.79 -7.29 -9.18
C VAL A 173 25.78 -8.13 -8.38
N GLY A 174 24.54 -7.68 -8.29
CA GLY A 174 23.48 -8.38 -7.57
C GLY A 174 22.14 -7.67 -7.68
N THR A 175 21.17 -8.15 -6.92
CA THR A 175 19.83 -7.60 -6.85
C THR A 175 19.38 -7.41 -5.41
N PHE A 176 18.37 -6.57 -5.22
CA PHE A 176 17.68 -6.40 -3.95
C PHE A 176 16.17 -6.28 -4.21
N SER A 177 15.36 -6.27 -3.15
CA SER A 177 13.90 -6.17 -3.26
C SER A 177 13.40 -5.00 -2.42
N LEU A 178 13.12 -3.88 -3.08
CA LEU A 178 12.51 -2.71 -2.46
C LEU A 178 11.08 -2.55 -2.99
N GLY A 179 10.91 -2.40 -4.30
CA GLY A 179 9.63 -2.03 -4.91
C GLY A 179 9.67 -0.61 -5.46
N THR A 180 8.66 -0.23 -6.23
CA THR A 180 8.58 1.11 -6.81
C THR A 180 7.58 1.97 -6.05
N ASP A 181 7.81 3.28 -6.11
CA ASP A 181 6.93 4.32 -5.61
C ASP A 181 6.79 5.39 -6.72
N PHE A 182 6.14 6.53 -6.42
CA PHE A 182 5.90 7.55 -7.47
C PHE A 182 7.19 8.19 -7.95
N ALA A 183 8.20 8.24 -7.09
CA ALA A 183 9.42 8.97 -7.37
C ALA A 183 10.53 8.06 -7.91
N ALA A 184 10.53 6.75 -7.59
CA ALA A 184 11.35 5.76 -8.27
C ALA A 184 10.89 5.51 -9.71
N GLY A 185 9.58 5.64 -9.98
CA GLY A 185 8.95 5.58 -11.31
C GLY A 185 9.08 4.22 -12.01
N ASN A 186 10.31 3.88 -12.42
CA ASN A 186 10.67 2.64 -13.10
C ASN A 186 11.46 1.66 -12.22
N GLY A 187 11.98 2.10 -11.06
CA GLY A 187 12.67 1.25 -10.10
C GLY A 187 13.86 1.91 -9.42
N ASN A 188 14.63 1.09 -8.70
CA ASN A 188 15.74 1.56 -7.86
C ASN A 188 17.06 0.90 -8.23
N VAL A 189 18.14 1.66 -8.06
CA VAL A 189 19.52 1.21 -8.19
C VAL A 189 20.28 1.64 -6.95
N ILE A 190 21.10 0.75 -6.41
CA ILE A 190 22.01 1.07 -5.30
C ILE A 190 23.44 1.06 -5.82
N ILE A 191 24.20 2.10 -5.48
CA ILE A 191 25.64 2.22 -5.74
C ILE A 191 26.38 2.65 -4.48
N SER A 192 27.70 2.51 -4.45
CA SER A 192 28.53 3.11 -3.39
C SER A 192 28.58 4.63 -3.52
N ASP A 193 28.81 5.32 -2.42
CA ASP A 193 29.10 6.76 -2.37
C ASP A 193 30.27 7.19 -3.29
N GLN A 194 31.30 6.33 -3.42
CA GLN A 194 32.41 6.54 -4.34
C GLN A 194 31.97 6.46 -5.82
N ASN A 195 31.12 5.48 -6.16
CA ASN A 195 30.53 5.41 -7.50
C ASN A 195 29.58 6.60 -7.73
N PHE A 196 28.84 7.04 -6.72
CA PHE A 196 27.97 8.20 -6.82
C PHE A 196 28.70 9.46 -7.28
N LEU A 197 29.86 9.78 -6.69
CA LEU A 197 30.69 10.87 -7.20
C LEU A 197 31.14 10.64 -8.65
N ARG A 198 31.55 9.42 -8.99
CA ARG A 198 32.02 9.08 -10.34
C ARG A 198 30.97 9.37 -11.41
N TYR A 199 29.70 9.07 -11.13
CA TYR A 199 28.61 9.30 -12.07
C TYR A 199 28.06 10.72 -12.00
N PHE A 200 27.94 11.33 -10.80
CA PHE A 200 27.13 12.53 -10.59
C PHE A 200 27.88 13.80 -10.18
N ALA A 201 29.21 13.75 -9.99
CA ALA A 201 29.96 14.97 -9.65
C ALA A 201 29.95 16.03 -10.77
N ASN A 202 29.87 15.60 -12.05
CA ASN A 202 30.08 16.48 -13.20
C ASN A 202 28.87 16.56 -14.16
N LEU A 203 27.66 16.27 -13.69
CA LEU A 203 26.48 16.09 -14.56
C LEU A 203 25.62 17.35 -14.82
N GLY A 204 26.03 18.55 -14.39
CA GLY A 204 25.26 19.77 -14.63
C GLY A 204 26.03 21.07 -14.37
N PRO A 205 25.33 22.23 -14.39
CA PRO A 205 25.85 23.50 -13.86
C PRO A 205 26.35 23.32 -12.42
N GLU A 206 27.20 24.23 -11.91
CA GLU A 206 27.81 24.10 -10.56
C GLU A 206 26.79 23.80 -9.43
N GLU A 207 25.54 24.24 -9.57
CA GLU A 207 24.44 24.00 -8.62
C GLU A 207 23.94 22.54 -8.58
N ASP A 208 24.12 21.78 -9.66
CA ASP A 208 23.74 20.36 -9.76
C ASP A 208 24.91 19.39 -9.47
N SER A 209 26.12 19.93 -9.28
CA SER A 209 27.32 19.13 -8.99
C SER A 209 27.17 18.43 -7.64
N ARG A 210 27.28 17.10 -7.63
CA ARG A 210 27.16 16.30 -6.41
C ARG A 210 28.52 16.16 -5.72
N THR A 211 28.55 16.47 -4.42
CA THR A 211 29.74 16.28 -3.57
C THR A 211 29.42 15.36 -2.37
N LEU A 212 30.45 14.85 -1.68
CA LEU A 212 30.28 14.15 -0.40
C LEU A 212 30.27 15.10 0.82
N ASN A 213 30.36 16.41 0.58
CA ASN A 213 30.29 17.44 1.63
C ASN A 213 28.84 17.81 1.97
N THR A 214 27.90 17.47 1.11
CA THR A 214 26.46 17.67 1.26
C THR A 214 25.75 16.32 1.23
N VAL A 215 24.61 16.19 1.91
CA VAL A 215 23.85 14.93 2.05
C VAL A 215 22.38 15.22 1.79
N ASP A 216 21.65 14.27 1.20
CA ASP A 216 20.20 14.42 1.00
C ASP A 216 19.42 14.03 2.25
N ILE A 217 19.74 12.87 2.83
CA ILE A 217 19.10 12.31 4.02
C ILE A 217 20.18 11.82 4.98
N GLY A 218 20.14 12.31 6.22
CA GLY A 218 20.94 11.82 7.32
C GLY A 218 20.13 10.86 8.18
N LEU A 219 20.70 9.69 8.48
CA LEU A 219 20.11 8.73 9.40
C LEU A 219 20.92 8.74 10.68
N LEU A 220 20.27 8.85 11.83
CA LEU A 220 20.92 8.60 13.11
C LEU A 220 20.44 7.27 13.68
N LYS A 221 21.39 6.44 14.03
CA LYS A 221 21.18 5.25 14.84
C LYS A 221 21.25 5.66 16.30
N VAL A 222 20.23 5.29 17.05
CA VAL A 222 20.10 5.60 18.47
C VAL A 222 20.40 4.34 19.29
N ALA A 223 21.01 4.52 20.46
CA ALA A 223 21.28 3.44 21.39
C ALA A 223 19.96 2.73 21.80
N PRO A 224 19.96 1.40 22.03
CA PRO A 224 18.72 0.63 22.26
C PRO A 224 17.81 1.14 23.37
N ASP A 225 18.38 1.75 24.42
CA ASP A 225 17.64 2.22 25.61
C ASP A 225 17.37 3.73 25.61
N ALA A 226 17.75 4.46 24.56
CA ALA A 226 17.58 5.90 24.51
C ALA A 226 16.16 6.31 24.07
N ASP A 227 15.63 7.34 24.73
CA ASP A 227 14.34 7.95 24.36
C ASP A 227 14.52 8.79 23.09
N VAL A 228 14.06 8.24 21.97
CA VAL A 228 14.12 8.85 20.64
C VAL A 228 13.43 10.21 20.60
N GLU A 229 12.27 10.36 21.26
CA GLU A 229 11.50 11.60 21.26
C GLU A 229 12.20 12.70 22.08
N ALA A 230 12.77 12.33 23.23
CA ALA A 230 13.59 13.25 24.02
C ALA A 230 14.85 13.67 23.24
N LEU A 231 15.53 12.72 22.60
CA LEU A 231 16.73 13.00 21.81
C LEU A 231 16.44 13.90 20.60
N VAL A 232 15.33 13.68 19.88
CA VAL A 232 14.88 14.58 18.81
C VAL A 232 14.67 16.00 19.32
N LYS A 233 14.04 16.19 20.49
CA LYS A 233 13.88 17.53 21.08
C LYS A 233 15.21 18.20 21.38
N VAL A 234 16.16 17.47 21.96
CA VAL A 234 17.51 17.98 22.26
C VAL A 234 18.25 18.36 20.97
N LEU A 235 18.23 17.49 19.95
CA LEU A 235 18.85 17.73 18.66
C LEU A 235 18.23 18.95 17.95
N ARG A 236 16.89 19.10 17.98
CA ARG A 236 16.19 20.27 17.41
C ARG A 236 16.60 21.59 18.05
N GLN A 237 16.95 21.59 19.35
CA GLN A 237 17.36 22.78 20.08
C GLN A 237 18.80 23.20 19.80
N HIS A 238 19.70 22.23 19.62
CA HIS A 238 21.14 22.48 19.56
C HIS A 238 21.73 22.41 18.14
N LEU A 239 21.11 21.65 17.22
CA LEU A 239 21.49 21.70 15.81
C LEU A 239 20.98 23.00 15.17
N PRO A 240 21.75 23.58 14.24
CA PRO A 240 21.32 24.79 13.56
C PRO A 240 20.07 24.58 12.70
N LYS A 241 19.34 25.67 12.48
CA LYS A 241 17.98 25.70 11.90
C LYS A 241 17.95 25.50 10.38
N ASP A 242 19.07 25.18 9.75
CA ASP A 242 19.19 24.79 8.34
C ASP A 242 18.72 23.34 8.11
N VAL A 243 18.66 22.52 9.17
CA VAL A 243 18.15 21.16 9.13
C VAL A 243 16.85 20.98 9.90
N ALA A 244 16.01 20.07 9.41
CA ALA A 244 14.91 19.50 10.16
C ALA A 244 15.36 18.15 10.74
N VAL A 245 15.13 17.97 12.04
CA VAL A 245 15.36 16.72 12.76
C VAL A 245 14.00 16.13 13.10
N MET A 246 13.75 14.89 12.71
CA MET A 246 12.46 14.22 12.87
C MET A 246 12.68 12.78 13.29
N THR A 247 11.75 12.19 14.02
CA THR A 247 11.70 10.73 14.14
C THR A 247 11.41 10.11 12.77
N LYS A 248 11.79 8.85 12.56
CA LYS A 248 11.46 8.13 11.34
C LYS A 248 9.95 8.11 11.05
N GLU A 249 9.13 8.00 12.10
CA GLU A 249 7.67 8.03 11.97
C GLU A 249 7.15 9.43 11.65
N GLU A 250 7.67 10.49 12.27
CA GLU A 250 7.33 11.87 11.91
C GLU A 250 7.61 12.14 10.42
N PHE A 251 8.78 11.70 9.92
CA PHE A 251 9.13 11.88 8.50
C PHE A 251 8.26 11.02 7.57
N ALA A 252 7.91 9.80 7.95
CA ALA A 252 6.97 8.96 7.20
C ALA A 252 5.57 9.59 7.15
N GLN A 253 5.10 10.21 8.23
CA GLN A 253 3.82 10.91 8.25
C GLN A 253 3.85 12.21 7.45
N LEU A 254 4.97 12.93 7.45
CA LEU A 254 5.16 14.10 6.58
C LEU A 254 4.99 13.69 5.10
N GLU A 255 5.67 12.62 4.70
CA GLU A 255 5.57 12.06 3.35
C GLU A 255 4.12 11.65 3.03
N LEU A 256 3.45 10.89 3.90
CA LEU A 256 2.06 10.47 3.69
C LEU A 256 1.09 11.65 3.59
N THR A 257 1.27 12.67 4.43
CA THR A 257 0.41 13.86 4.46
C THR A 257 0.57 14.63 3.16
N TYR A 258 1.81 14.85 2.71
CA TYR A 258 2.08 15.48 1.43
C TYR A 258 1.38 14.74 0.28
N TRP A 259 1.52 13.42 0.19
CA TRP A 259 0.89 12.64 -0.88
C TRP A 259 -0.64 12.60 -0.76
N ARG A 260 -1.21 12.67 0.44
CA ARG A 260 -2.67 12.73 0.64
C ARG A 260 -3.26 14.08 0.24
N GLU A 261 -2.56 15.17 0.53
CA GLU A 261 -3.06 16.54 0.34
C GLU A 261 -2.73 17.10 -1.05
N ASN A 262 -1.57 16.76 -1.60
CA ASN A 262 -1.10 17.30 -2.88
C ASN A 262 -1.41 16.39 -4.08
N THR A 263 -2.10 15.26 -3.85
CA THR A 263 -2.57 14.40 -4.94
C THR A 263 -4.04 14.05 -4.81
N ASN A 264 -4.68 13.82 -5.96
CA ASN A 264 -6.08 13.38 -6.02
C ASN A 264 -6.25 11.88 -5.78
N ILE A 265 -5.21 11.15 -5.33
CA ILE A 265 -5.26 9.70 -5.10
C ILE A 265 -6.39 9.36 -4.12
N GLY A 266 -6.41 10.04 -2.97
CA GLY A 266 -7.41 9.79 -1.94
C GLY A 266 -8.82 10.02 -2.44
N PHE A 267 -9.06 11.16 -3.12
CA PHE A 267 -10.36 11.50 -3.68
C PHE A 267 -10.84 10.50 -4.74
N ILE A 268 -10.01 10.21 -5.75
CA ILE A 268 -10.38 9.33 -6.88
C ILE A 268 -10.69 7.92 -6.39
N PHE A 269 -9.81 7.32 -5.58
CA PHE A 269 -10.03 5.95 -5.13
C PHE A 269 -11.15 5.84 -4.08
N SER A 270 -11.34 6.86 -3.23
CA SER A 270 -12.48 6.88 -2.31
C SER A 270 -13.81 7.01 -3.07
N LEU A 271 -13.84 7.79 -4.15
CA LEU A 271 -15.01 7.87 -5.03
C LEU A 271 -15.29 6.52 -5.69
N LEU A 272 -14.28 5.87 -6.27
CA LEU A 272 -14.41 4.54 -6.88
C LEU A 272 -14.84 3.47 -5.87
N ALA A 273 -14.29 3.48 -4.67
CA ALA A 273 -14.69 2.59 -3.59
C ALA A 273 -16.15 2.84 -3.16
N SER A 274 -16.56 4.10 -3.07
CA SER A 274 -17.95 4.47 -2.75
C SER A 274 -18.92 4.04 -3.85
N MET A 275 -18.57 4.23 -5.12
CA MET A 275 -19.35 3.75 -6.26
C MET A 275 -19.46 2.23 -6.24
N SER A 276 -18.36 1.52 -5.96
CA SER A 276 -18.35 0.07 -5.78
C SER A 276 -19.27 -0.38 -4.66
N PHE A 277 -19.28 0.33 -3.54
CA PHE A 277 -20.18 0.06 -2.42
C PHE A 277 -21.65 0.22 -2.84
N ILE A 278 -22.00 1.30 -3.54
CA ILE A 278 -23.36 1.54 -4.03
C ILE A 278 -23.79 0.46 -5.02
N VAL A 279 -22.94 0.10 -5.98
CA VAL A 279 -23.22 -1.00 -6.92
C VAL A 279 -23.42 -2.31 -6.17
N GLY A 280 -22.61 -2.58 -5.14
CA GLY A 280 -22.80 -3.73 -4.26
C GLY A 280 -24.14 -3.71 -3.52
N VAL A 281 -24.56 -2.57 -2.97
CA VAL A 281 -25.88 -2.41 -2.34
C VAL A 281 -27.00 -2.76 -3.32
N VAL A 282 -26.95 -2.25 -4.55
CA VAL A 282 -27.96 -2.48 -5.58
C VAL A 282 -28.00 -3.95 -5.99
N LEU A 283 -26.85 -4.58 -6.20
CA LEU A 283 -26.76 -6.01 -6.56
C LEU A 283 -27.33 -6.90 -5.45
N VAL A 284 -26.94 -6.67 -4.20
CA VAL A 284 -27.44 -7.47 -3.06
C VAL A 284 -28.92 -7.19 -2.80
N TYR A 285 -29.37 -5.95 -3.00
CA TYR A 285 -30.79 -5.61 -2.94
C TYR A 285 -31.57 -6.41 -3.98
N GLN A 286 -31.09 -6.47 -5.23
CA GLN A 286 -31.77 -7.22 -6.29
C GLN A 286 -31.82 -8.71 -5.96
N ILE A 287 -30.71 -9.27 -5.43
CA ILE A 287 -30.64 -10.67 -5.00
C ILE A 287 -31.67 -10.96 -3.91
N LEU A 288 -31.71 -10.15 -2.84
CA LEU A 288 -32.62 -10.33 -1.71
C LEU A 288 -34.08 -9.99 -2.05
N TYR A 289 -34.31 -9.06 -2.97
CA TYR A 289 -35.66 -8.73 -3.42
C TYR A 289 -36.26 -9.88 -4.22
N THR A 290 -35.53 -10.39 -5.21
CA THR A 290 -35.94 -11.60 -5.93
C THR A 290 -36.04 -12.78 -4.95
N ASP A 291 -35.08 -12.85 -4.00
CA ASP A 291 -35.14 -13.56 -2.71
C ASP A 291 -36.54 -13.86 -2.20
N VAL A 292 -37.08 -12.74 -1.73
CA VAL A 292 -38.34 -12.64 -1.03
C VAL A 292 -39.53 -12.78 -1.96
N ALA A 293 -39.43 -12.31 -3.20
CA ALA A 293 -40.48 -12.43 -4.20
C ALA A 293 -40.77 -13.90 -4.54
N ASP A 294 -39.74 -14.74 -4.72
CA ASP A 294 -39.93 -16.16 -5.05
C ASP A 294 -40.53 -16.95 -3.88
N HIS A 295 -40.29 -16.51 -2.65
CA HIS A 295 -40.83 -17.12 -1.42
C HIS A 295 -42.07 -16.39 -0.88
N TRP A 296 -42.65 -15.47 -1.67
CA TRP A 296 -43.73 -14.61 -1.23
C TRP A 296 -44.96 -15.37 -0.75
N VAL A 297 -45.36 -16.45 -1.44
CA VAL A 297 -46.46 -17.32 -1.03
C VAL A 297 -46.19 -17.93 0.35
N GLN A 298 -44.96 -18.38 0.61
CA GLN A 298 -44.57 -18.97 1.89
C GLN A 298 -44.59 -17.93 3.01
N TYR A 299 -44.15 -16.70 2.73
CA TYR A 299 -44.23 -15.58 3.67
C TYR A 299 -45.67 -15.14 3.94
N ALA A 300 -46.55 -15.16 2.93
CA ALA A 300 -47.98 -14.89 3.08
C ALA A 300 -48.66 -15.95 3.97
N THR A 301 -48.33 -17.24 3.78
CA THR A 301 -48.83 -18.32 4.66
C THR A 301 -48.35 -18.16 6.09
N LEU A 302 -47.06 -17.85 6.31
CA LEU A 302 -46.51 -17.57 7.65
C LEU A 302 -47.25 -16.40 8.31
N LYS A 303 -47.53 -15.34 7.56
CA LYS A 303 -48.28 -14.18 8.06
C LYS A 303 -49.72 -14.55 8.41
N ALA A 304 -50.39 -15.37 7.60
CA ALA A 304 -51.73 -15.90 7.87
C ALA A 304 -51.78 -16.79 9.12
N MET A 305 -50.69 -17.50 9.44
CA MET A 305 -50.53 -18.25 10.69
C MET A 305 -50.20 -17.38 11.92
N GLY A 306 -50.12 -16.05 11.77
CA GLY A 306 -49.90 -15.10 12.87
C GLY A 306 -48.45 -14.67 13.09
N TYR A 307 -47.52 -14.99 12.19
CA TYR A 307 -46.15 -14.48 12.29
C TYR A 307 -46.08 -12.98 11.99
N SER A 308 -45.34 -12.24 12.82
CA SER A 308 -45.19 -10.79 12.67
C SER A 308 -44.27 -10.39 11.50
N ASN A 309 -44.47 -9.20 10.95
CA ASN A 309 -43.56 -8.59 9.96
C ASN A 309 -42.10 -8.49 10.46
N ARG A 310 -41.89 -8.38 11.79
CA ARG A 310 -40.57 -8.37 12.42
C ARG A 310 -39.87 -9.72 12.32
N TYR A 311 -40.62 -10.81 12.36
CA TYR A 311 -40.06 -12.15 12.17
C TYR A 311 -39.54 -12.32 10.73
N LEU A 312 -40.34 -11.92 9.73
CA LEU A 312 -39.94 -11.96 8.32
C LEU A 312 -38.71 -11.09 8.06
N LEU A 313 -38.66 -9.88 8.65
CA LEU A 313 -37.48 -9.03 8.62
C LEU A 313 -36.24 -9.74 9.21
N THR A 314 -36.41 -10.47 10.31
CA THR A 314 -35.29 -11.18 10.94
C THR A 314 -34.74 -12.30 10.06
N VAL A 315 -35.60 -13.00 9.30
CA VAL A 315 -35.18 -14.02 8.34
C VAL A 315 -34.31 -13.41 7.23
N VAL A 316 -34.79 -12.33 6.58
CA VAL A 316 -34.04 -11.68 5.50
C VAL A 316 -32.73 -11.08 6.00
N LEU A 317 -32.71 -10.51 7.22
CA LEU A 317 -31.48 -10.04 7.83
C LEU A 317 -30.49 -11.18 8.11
N GLN A 318 -30.97 -12.36 8.51
CA GLN A 318 -30.11 -13.54 8.66
C GLN A 318 -29.52 -13.99 7.31
N GLU A 319 -30.31 -13.96 6.23
CA GLU A 319 -29.82 -14.26 4.88
C GLU A 319 -28.73 -13.27 4.45
N ALA A 320 -28.96 -11.97 4.66
CA ALA A 320 -27.98 -10.92 4.38
C ALA A 320 -26.66 -11.12 5.15
N ILE A 321 -26.74 -11.53 6.42
CA ILE A 321 -25.55 -11.84 7.23
C ILE A 321 -24.81 -13.05 6.66
N ILE A 322 -25.52 -14.13 6.34
CA ILE A 322 -24.93 -15.34 5.74
C ILE A 322 -24.22 -14.99 4.42
N LEU A 323 -24.89 -14.23 3.56
CA LEU A 323 -24.33 -13.78 2.28
C LEU A 323 -23.10 -12.89 2.46
N SER A 324 -23.09 -12.02 3.48
CA SER A 324 -21.94 -11.17 3.78
C SER A 324 -20.68 -11.98 4.12
N PHE A 325 -20.80 -13.00 4.98
CA PHE A 325 -19.66 -13.83 5.35
C PHE A 325 -19.25 -14.80 4.23
N LEU A 326 -20.23 -15.48 3.62
CA LEU A 326 -19.93 -16.47 2.58
C LEU A 326 -19.47 -15.82 1.27
N GLY A 327 -19.97 -14.64 0.92
CA GLY A 327 -19.54 -13.90 -0.27
C GLY A 327 -18.20 -13.20 -0.09
N PHE A 328 -17.82 -12.86 1.15
CA PHE A 328 -16.52 -12.26 1.43
C PHE A 328 -15.35 -13.21 1.16
N VAL A 329 -15.46 -14.48 1.54
CA VAL A 329 -14.38 -15.49 1.40
C VAL A 329 -13.85 -15.61 -0.04
N PRO A 330 -14.67 -15.92 -1.07
CA PRO A 330 -14.22 -15.96 -2.46
C PRO A 330 -13.75 -14.58 -2.97
N GLY A 331 -14.40 -13.48 -2.56
CA GLY A 331 -13.95 -12.12 -2.89
C GLY A 331 -12.55 -11.82 -2.36
N LEU A 332 -12.25 -12.22 -1.12
CA LEU A 332 -10.94 -12.10 -0.48
C LEU A 332 -9.89 -12.95 -1.21
N ILE A 333 -10.19 -14.21 -1.49
CA ILE A 333 -9.26 -15.12 -2.19
C ILE A 333 -8.90 -14.56 -3.57
N ALA A 334 -9.91 -14.12 -4.33
CA ALA A 334 -9.69 -13.52 -5.64
C ALA A 334 -8.86 -12.23 -5.52
N SER A 335 -9.15 -11.38 -4.52
CA SER A 335 -8.41 -10.14 -4.28
C SER A 335 -6.94 -10.39 -3.91
N ILE A 336 -6.62 -11.42 -3.13
CA ILE A 336 -5.23 -11.82 -2.84
C ILE A 336 -4.50 -12.19 -4.15
N GLY A 337 -5.16 -12.95 -5.03
CA GLY A 337 -4.63 -13.29 -6.35
C GLY A 337 -4.35 -12.05 -7.21
N LEU A 338 -5.31 -11.13 -7.30
CA LEU A 338 -5.15 -9.89 -8.05
C LEU A 338 -4.10 -8.96 -7.44
N TYR A 339 -4.01 -8.85 -6.12
CA TYR A 339 -2.98 -8.04 -5.44
C TYR A 339 -1.58 -8.52 -5.80
N ASN A 340 -1.35 -9.84 -5.77
CA ASN A 340 -0.07 -10.43 -6.15
C ASN A 340 0.26 -10.17 -7.63
N LEU A 341 -0.74 -10.27 -8.52
CA LEU A 341 -0.56 -9.98 -9.94
C LEU A 341 -0.22 -8.50 -10.17
N THR A 342 -0.98 -7.60 -9.54
CA THR A 342 -0.76 -6.17 -9.61
C THR A 342 0.60 -5.78 -9.02
N ALA A 343 0.98 -6.29 -7.85
CA ALA A 343 2.28 -6.01 -7.23
C ALA A 343 3.44 -6.43 -8.14
N LYS A 344 3.33 -7.58 -8.81
CA LYS A 344 4.34 -8.04 -9.78
C LYS A 344 4.40 -7.17 -11.03
N ALA A 345 3.25 -6.70 -11.53
CA ALA A 345 3.16 -5.91 -12.74
C ALA A 345 3.57 -4.44 -12.54
N THR A 346 3.21 -3.84 -11.41
CA THR A 346 3.43 -2.41 -11.14
C THR A 346 4.63 -2.15 -10.24
N GLY A 347 5.07 -3.12 -9.45
CA GLY A 347 6.10 -2.96 -8.42
C GLY A 347 5.60 -2.30 -7.12
N LEU A 348 4.32 -1.92 -7.05
CA LEU A 348 3.71 -1.29 -5.87
C LEU A 348 3.52 -2.30 -4.73
N LEU A 349 3.55 -1.77 -3.50
CA LEU A 349 3.34 -2.52 -2.27
C LEU A 349 1.85 -2.83 -2.02
N MET A 350 1.29 -3.78 -2.76
CA MET A 350 -0.12 -4.21 -2.60
C MET A 350 -0.27 -5.25 -1.48
N GLN A 351 -0.23 -4.81 -0.22
CA GLN A 351 -0.33 -5.71 0.93
C GLN A 351 -1.77 -5.93 1.43
N MET A 352 -2.14 -7.20 1.61
CA MET A 352 -3.36 -7.59 2.31
C MET A 352 -3.06 -7.73 3.81
N THR A 353 -3.42 -6.71 4.60
CA THR A 353 -3.29 -6.76 6.06
C THR A 353 -4.60 -7.22 6.70
N VAL A 354 -4.52 -7.79 7.91
CA VAL A 354 -5.70 -8.20 8.67
C VAL A 354 -6.64 -7.01 8.91
N GLY A 355 -6.10 -5.83 9.21
CA GLY A 355 -6.90 -4.61 9.38
C GLY A 355 -7.68 -4.22 8.13
N ARG A 356 -7.08 -4.33 6.94
CA ARG A 356 -7.75 -4.06 5.66
C ARG A 356 -8.86 -5.07 5.37
N ALA A 357 -8.60 -6.35 5.64
CA ALA A 357 -9.60 -7.41 5.48
C ALA A 357 -10.80 -7.20 6.41
N ILE A 358 -10.55 -6.84 7.68
CA ILE A 358 -11.61 -6.51 8.64
C ILE A 358 -12.41 -5.30 8.18
N GLN A 359 -11.75 -4.23 7.73
CA GLN A 359 -12.42 -3.04 7.23
C GLN A 359 -13.38 -3.37 6.08
N ILE A 360 -12.94 -4.13 5.08
CA ILE A 360 -13.81 -4.54 3.97
C ILE A 360 -14.91 -5.50 4.41
N GLN A 361 -14.65 -6.42 5.35
CA GLN A 361 -15.70 -7.29 5.90
C GLN A 361 -16.78 -6.49 6.62
N VAL A 362 -16.40 -5.47 7.41
CA VAL A 362 -17.35 -4.57 8.07
C VAL A 362 -18.17 -3.80 7.04
N THR A 363 -17.53 -3.23 6.02
CA THR A 363 -18.22 -2.54 4.93
C THR A 363 -19.18 -3.48 4.18
N THR A 364 -18.77 -4.71 3.92
CA THR A 364 -19.60 -5.74 3.26
C THR A 364 -20.79 -6.12 4.13
N PHE A 365 -20.60 -6.23 5.44
CA PHE A 365 -21.68 -6.50 6.38
C PHE A 365 -22.71 -5.36 6.39
N VAL A 366 -22.24 -4.11 6.47
CA VAL A 366 -23.11 -2.92 6.40
C VAL A 366 -23.86 -2.86 5.07
N MET A 367 -23.18 -3.12 3.96
CA MET A 367 -23.76 -3.20 2.62
C MET A 367 -24.92 -4.19 2.56
N CYS A 368 -24.70 -5.45 3.00
CA CYS A 368 -25.72 -6.49 2.98
C CYS A 368 -26.90 -6.16 3.91
N LEU A 369 -26.65 -5.59 5.09
CA LEU A 369 -27.72 -5.16 5.99
C LEU A 369 -28.59 -4.07 5.36
N ILE A 370 -27.99 -3.04 4.76
CA ILE A 370 -28.72 -1.96 4.09
C ILE A 370 -29.60 -2.55 2.98
N SER A 371 -29.02 -3.40 2.13
CA SER A 371 -29.76 -4.07 1.05
C SER A 371 -30.93 -4.91 1.56
N GLY A 372 -30.74 -5.68 2.63
CA GLY A 372 -31.80 -6.50 3.23
C GLY A 372 -32.95 -5.68 3.80
N VAL A 373 -32.64 -4.56 4.49
CA VAL A 373 -33.65 -3.63 5.01
C VAL A 373 -34.43 -2.94 3.88
N ILE A 374 -33.77 -2.61 2.76
CA ILE A 374 -34.46 -1.99 1.61
C ILE A 374 -35.37 -3.01 0.91
N ALA A 375 -34.87 -4.23 0.67
CA ALA A 375 -35.62 -5.29 -0.02
C ALA A 375 -36.94 -5.61 0.70
N ILE A 376 -36.89 -5.84 2.01
CA ILE A 376 -38.07 -6.18 2.81
C ILE A 376 -39.09 -5.04 2.92
N ARG A 377 -38.66 -3.78 3.01
CA ARG A 377 -39.59 -2.63 3.08
C ARG A 377 -40.47 -2.56 1.84
N LYS A 378 -39.90 -2.80 0.67
CA LYS A 378 -40.63 -2.78 -0.61
C LYS A 378 -41.61 -3.94 -0.74
N VAL A 379 -41.24 -5.11 -0.22
CA VAL A 379 -42.11 -6.29 -0.25
C VAL A 379 -43.24 -6.17 0.78
N GLN A 380 -42.99 -5.57 1.95
CA GLN A 380 -44.04 -5.32 2.95
C GLN A 380 -45.07 -4.26 2.53
N SER A 381 -44.73 -3.37 1.60
CA SER A 381 -45.68 -2.42 1.02
C SER A 381 -46.57 -3.00 -0.08
N ALA A 382 -46.29 -4.23 -0.57
CA ALA A 382 -47.16 -4.93 -1.51
C ALA A 382 -48.35 -5.54 -0.76
N ASP A 383 -49.57 -5.38 -1.30
CA ASP A 383 -50.81 -5.78 -0.64
C ASP A 383 -50.91 -7.33 -0.59
N PRO A 384 -51.07 -7.95 0.60
CA PRO A 384 -51.29 -9.40 0.71
C PRO A 384 -52.49 -9.91 -0.08
N ALA A 385 -53.47 -9.04 -0.38
CA ALA A 385 -54.65 -9.39 -1.16
C ALA A 385 -54.35 -9.75 -2.63
N GLU A 386 -53.24 -9.26 -3.20
CA GLU A 386 -52.84 -9.58 -4.59
C GLU A 386 -52.37 -11.03 -4.78
N VAL A 387 -52.17 -11.79 -3.69
CA VAL A 387 -51.65 -13.18 -3.75
C VAL A 387 -52.75 -14.22 -3.86
N PHE A 388 -53.95 -13.88 -3.39
CA PHE A 388 -55.10 -14.77 -3.32
C PHE A 388 -56.23 -14.36 -4.27
N GLY A 389 -55.99 -13.34 -5.11
CA GLY A 389 -56.91 -12.82 -6.12
C GLY A 389 -56.63 -13.35 -7.51
#